data_AF-A0A0B4XL02-F1
#
_entry.id   AF-A0A0B4XL02-F1
#
_cell.length_a   1.000
_cell.length_b   1.000
_cell.length_c   1.000
_cell.angle_alpha   90.00
_cell.angle_beta   90.00
_cell.angle_gamma   90.00
#
_symmetry.space_group_name_H-M   'P 1'
#
loop_
_entity.id
_entity.type
_entity.pdbx_description
1 polymer ?
#
loop_
_entity_poly.entity_id
_entity_poly.type
_entity_poly.pdbx_seq_one_letter_code
_entity_poly.pdbx_strand_id
1 'polypeptide(L)' 'MYFESFPALWQMGIHGPYVWSAFGIGLGLIAVNVIWALVHGRNVRRTLQRQLQRQAMQEKS' A
#
# COMPACT_ATOMS: atom_id res chain seq x y z
N MET A 1 36.70 -13.53 1.72
CA MET A 1 36.09 -12.51 0.81
C MET A 1 34.83 -13.08 0.19
N TYR A 2 33.76 -13.30 0.97
CA TYR A 2 32.60 -14.12 0.54
C TYR A 2 31.37 -13.29 0.10
N PHE A 3 31.48 -11.96 0.08
CA PHE A 3 30.35 -11.04 -0.16
C PHE A 3 30.75 -9.83 -1.01
N GLU A 4 31.49 -10.03 -2.09
CA GLU A 4 31.94 -8.92 -2.96
C GLU A 4 30.91 -8.48 -4.02
N SER A 5 29.76 -9.14 -4.14
CA SER A 5 28.83 -8.82 -5.23
C SER A 5 27.36 -8.97 -4.85
N PHE A 6 26.62 -7.86 -4.93
CA PHE A 6 25.14 -7.84 -4.99
C PHE A 6 24.55 -8.89 -5.96
N PRO A 7 25.19 -9.19 -7.11
CA PRO A 7 24.83 -10.32 -7.96
C PRO A 7 24.82 -11.69 -7.27
N ALA A 8 25.70 -11.98 -6.30
CA ALA A 8 25.75 -13.27 -5.61
C ALA A 8 24.54 -13.52 -4.68
N LEU A 9 23.90 -12.44 -4.21
CA LEU A 9 22.65 -12.51 -3.45
C LEU A 9 21.44 -12.82 -4.36
N TRP A 10 21.52 -12.42 -5.63
CA TRP A 10 20.53 -12.74 -6.67
C TRP A 10 20.80 -14.12 -7.32
N GLN A 11 22.08 -14.50 -7.41
CA GLN A 11 22.58 -15.74 -8.02
C GLN A 11 22.79 -16.88 -7.01
N MET A 12 22.06 -16.91 -5.89
CA MET A 12 21.91 -18.13 -5.08
C MET A 12 21.04 -19.17 -5.80
N GLY A 13 21.43 -19.56 -7.02
CA GLY A 13 20.81 -20.61 -7.82
C GLY A 13 19.27 -20.61 -7.81
N ILE A 14 18.69 -21.79 -7.60
CA ILE A 14 17.25 -22.09 -7.68
C ILE A 14 16.39 -21.34 -6.63
N HIS A 15 16.98 -20.76 -5.58
CA HIS A 15 16.22 -20.18 -4.45
C HIS A 15 15.94 -18.67 -4.56
N GLY A 16 16.71 -17.94 -5.37
CA GLY A 16 16.50 -16.50 -5.60
C GLY A 16 15.07 -16.15 -6.05
N PRO A 17 14.47 -16.85 -7.04
CA PRO A 17 13.12 -16.57 -7.52
C PRO A 17 12.05 -16.69 -6.44
N TYR A 18 12.20 -17.59 -5.47
CA TYR A 18 11.22 -17.81 -4.40
C TYR A 18 11.18 -16.64 -3.41
N VAL A 19 12.34 -16.14 -3.01
CA VAL A 19 12.46 -15.01 -2.07
C VAL A 19 11.90 -13.74 -2.72
N TRP A 20 12.32 -13.46 -3.95
CA TRP A 20 11.83 -12.31 -4.69
C TRP A 20 10.35 -12.39 -5.03
N SER A 21 9.82 -13.60 -5.29
CA SER A 21 8.37 -13.79 -5.49
C SER A 21 7.61 -13.56 -4.20
N ALA A 22 8.07 -14.04 -3.05
CA ALA A 22 7.43 -13.79 -1.76
C ALA A 22 7.40 -12.29 -1.41
N PHE A 23 8.53 -11.60 -1.59
CA PHE A 23 8.59 -10.14 -1.43
C PHE A 23 7.73 -9.41 -2.46
N GLY A 24 7.75 -9.83 -3.72
CA GLY A 24 6.97 -9.24 -4.80
C GLY A 24 5.46 -9.39 -4.61
N ILE A 25 5.01 -10.57 -4.16
CA ILE A 25 3.60 -10.83 -3.84
C ILE A 25 3.19 -9.99 -2.62
N GLY A 26 4.02 -9.94 -1.58
CA GLY A 26 3.75 -9.11 -0.40
C GLY A 26 3.66 -7.63 -0.71
N LEU A 27 4.66 -7.09 -1.44
CA LEU A 27 4.65 -5.71 -1.93
C LEU A 27 3.46 -5.44 -2.85
N GLY A 28 3.11 -6.40 -3.73
CA GLY A 28 1.96 -6.31 -4.61
C GLY A 28 0.65 -6.18 -3.84
N LEU A 29 0.44 -7.03 -2.82
CA LEU A 29 -0.74 -6.97 -1.95
C LEU A 29 -0.84 -5.63 -1.21
N ILE A 30 0.27 -5.13 -0.67
CA ILE A 30 0.31 -3.82 0.00
C ILE A 30 -0.02 -2.72 -1.00
N ALA A 31 0.60 -2.72 -2.18
CA ALA A 31 0.36 -1.73 -3.21
C ALA A 31 -1.10 -1.72 -3.68
N VAL A 32 -1.68 -2.90 -3.92
CA VAL A 32 -3.11 -3.03 -4.28
C VAL A 32 -3.99 -2.46 -3.18
N ASN A 33 -3.73 -2.78 -1.91
CA ASN A 33 -4.53 -2.28 -0.79
C ASN A 33 -4.43 -0.75 -0.66
N VAL A 34 -3.23 -0.19 -0.79
CA VAL A 34 -3.00 1.26 -0.76
C VAL A 34 -3.70 1.95 -1.92
N ILE A 35 -3.58 1.44 -3.14
CA ILE A 35 -4.28 1.98 -4.32
C ILE A 35 -5.80 1.95 -4.07
N TRP A 36 -6.30 0.84 -3.55
CA TRP A 36 -7.73 0.66 -3.28
C TRP A 36 -8.22 1.64 -2.21
N ALA A 37 -7.47 1.83 -1.13
CA ALA A 37 -7.73 2.80 -0.08
C ALA A 37 -7.65 4.26 -0.57
N LEU A 38 -6.72 4.58 -1.47
CA LEU A 38 -6.62 5.92 -2.06
C LEU A 38 -7.80 6.23 -2.99
N VAL A 39 -8.22 5.25 -3.80
CA VAL A 39 -9.37 5.38 -4.71
C VAL A 39 -10.68 5.49 -3.90
N HIS A 40 -10.90 4.61 -2.92
CA HIS A 40 -12.14 4.60 -2.13
C HIS A 40 -12.18 5.69 -1.06
N GLY A 41 -11.03 6.03 -0.45
CA GLY A 41 -10.93 7.08 0.55
C GLY A 41 -11.25 8.47 0.02
N ARG A 42 -11.07 8.70 -1.29
CA ARG A 42 -11.48 9.97 -1.94
C ARG A 42 -12.99 10.20 -1.84
N ASN A 43 -13.78 9.12 -1.91
CA ASN A 43 -15.23 9.21 -1.81
C ASN A 43 -15.67 9.48 -0.37
N VAL A 44 -15.08 8.79 0.60
CA VAL A 44 -15.40 8.94 2.03
C VAL A 44 -15.15 10.36 2.53
N ARG A 45 -14.03 10.99 2.14
CA ARG A 45 -13.72 12.37 2.54
C ARG A 45 -14.76 13.38 2.05
N ARG A 46 -15.29 13.21 0.83
CA ARG A 46 -16.30 14.10 0.26
C ARG A 46 -17.65 13.98 0.97
N THR A 47 -18.04 12.77 1.38
CA THR A 47 -19.25 12.56 2.18
C THR A 47 -19.10 13.09 3.59
N LEU A 48 -17.94 12.91 4.22
CA LEU A 48 -17.69 13.36 5.59
C LEU A 48 -17.71 14.89 5.71
N GLN A 49 -17.12 15.61 4.74
CA GLN A 49 -17.16 17.08 4.73
C GLN A 49 -18.59 17.62 4.60
N ARG A 50 -19.44 16.98 3.79
CA ARG A 50 -20.86 17.36 3.65
C ARG A 50 -21.66 17.10 4.91
N GLN A 51 -21.35 16.03 5.66
CA GLN A 51 -22.00 15.74 6.93
C GLN A 51 -21.60 16.74 8.03
N LEU A 52 -20.30 17.07 8.14
CA LEU A 52 -19.80 18.09 9.08
C LEU A 52 -20.47 19.46 8.86
N GLN A 53 -20.64 19.88 7.60
CA GLN A 53 -21.33 21.14 7.29
C GLN A 53 -22.81 21.13 7.73
N ARG A 54 -23.51 19.99 7.62
CA ARG A 54 -24.90 19.87 8.06
C ARG A 54 -25.03 19.89 9.58
N GLN A 55 -24.12 19.22 10.29
CA GLN A 55 -24.10 19.21 11.75
C GLN A 55 -23.83 20.60 12.33
N ALA A 56 -22.86 21.33 11.76
CA ALA A 56 -22.57 22.70 12.19
C ALA A 56 -23.73 23.69 11.97
N MET A 57 -24.66 23.38 11.06
CA MET A 57 -25.86 24.18 10.82
C MET A 57 -27.00 23.83 11.78
N GLN A 58 -27.10 22.57 12.20
CA GLN A 58 -28.11 22.11 13.17
C GLN A 58 -27.74 22.43 14.62
N GLU A 59 -26.44 22.45 14.96
CA GLU A 59 -25.97 22.81 16.31
C GLU A 59 -26.13 24.30 16.63
N LYS A 60 -26.35 25.14 15.60
CA LYS A 60 -26.42 26.61 15.72
C LYS A 60 -27.85 27.17 15.74
N SER A 61 -28.88 26.32 15.69
CA SER A 61 -30.30 26.70 15.72
C SER A 61 -30.97 26.26 17.01
#